data_AF-A0A933LBL7-F1
#
_entry.id   AF-A0A933LBL7-F1
#
_cell.length_a   1.000
_cell.length_b   1.000
_cell.length_c   1.000
_cell.angle_alpha   90.00
_cell.angle_beta   90.00
_cell.angle_gamma   90.00
#
_symmetry.space_group_name_H-M   'P 1'
#
loop_
_entity.id
_entity.type
_entity.pdbx_description
1 polymer ?
#
loop_
_entity_poly.entity_id
_entity_poly.type
_entity_poly.pdbx_seq_one_letter_code
_entity_poly.pdbx_strand_id
1 'polypeptide(L)'
;MKAKTLKNRKTSENSYSSKKLLTLIALISSLLIVTLGCGEQGFKVTPSTTFQKAPGSFSLPPKIDILLAEDNTGSMFEFFDSINYQFPRFLMDLDSKGWDYHFAVTPLTTTRPFGQIAASFFDPSWGSQWTPPFPGVSLQTGGLIPTGKLTTAKDFSNFLSMGDISNISGGREPGLETIYQTLTTLTPGTGFVRNDALLVIVVVGNGKDTSGVNLCNRQTGTPPQTDLEWRTAEYIDYCETTGFQIYQNYNSSLLDYQNKYINFKKLNPSDTTAPIKFFAGVAKDNTSSCKKDGVSAYAGQRYKDFERTLNNKTIDFDICTQELNTFTDAIASHLNTVKLQVRQKYVPLPFEPEVSSIKVIKYIGGDVNQAIEISKNETNGWTYAGFINDYAIDYPFPSTKISAFAIELHGSARLFGEDTAKVESKPKGARDSGTP
;
A
#
# COMPACT_ATOMS: atom_id res chain seq x y z
N MET A 1 -61.44 -2.01 -7.06
CA MET A 1 -62.04 -2.14 -5.72
C MET A 1 -61.10 -1.51 -4.70
N LYS A 2 -61.54 -0.40 -4.08
CA LYS A 2 -60.86 0.30 -2.98
C LYS A 2 -61.48 -0.16 -1.68
N ALA A 3 -60.69 -0.51 -0.67
CA ALA A 3 -61.17 -0.64 0.71
C ALA A 3 -60.32 0.23 1.63
N LYS A 4 -60.95 1.31 2.10
CA LYS A 4 -60.52 2.16 3.21
C LYS A 4 -60.89 1.45 4.52
N THR A 5 -60.03 1.53 5.53
CA THR A 5 -60.43 1.27 6.92
C THR A 5 -60.06 2.46 7.80
N LEU A 6 -61.03 2.86 8.60
CA LEU A 6 -61.13 4.08 9.39
C LEU A 6 -60.68 3.87 10.85
N LYS A 7 -60.06 4.93 11.40
CA LYS A 7 -60.11 5.47 12.78
C LYS A 7 -60.28 4.50 13.97
N ASN A 8 -59.40 4.70 14.97
CA ASN A 8 -59.90 5.08 16.29
C ASN A 8 -58.92 5.98 17.06
N ARG A 9 -59.52 7.00 17.70
CA ARG A 9 -58.94 8.15 18.39
C ARG A 9 -59.08 7.88 19.89
N LYS A 10 -58.00 7.94 20.67
CA LYS A 10 -58.06 8.10 22.14
C LYS A 10 -57.25 9.32 22.54
N THR A 11 -57.97 10.28 23.09
CA THR A 11 -57.49 11.42 23.88
C THR A 11 -57.16 10.95 25.29
N SER A 12 -56.01 11.34 25.82
CA SER A 12 -55.80 11.42 27.27
C SER A 12 -55.08 12.72 27.60
N GLU A 13 -55.72 13.47 28.48
CA GLU A 13 -55.38 14.80 28.96
C GLU A 13 -54.26 14.78 30.02
N ASN A 14 -53.56 15.91 30.09
CA ASN A 14 -53.13 16.64 31.28
C ASN A 14 -52.45 15.89 32.45
N SER A 15 -51.12 16.07 32.55
CA SER A 15 -50.45 16.27 33.84
C SER A 15 -49.20 17.13 33.64
N TYR A 16 -49.40 18.45 33.63
CA TYR A 16 -48.36 19.46 33.45
C TYR A 16 -48.40 20.46 34.62
N SER A 17 -48.26 19.99 35.87
CA SER A 17 -48.10 20.90 37.01
C SER A 17 -47.60 20.16 38.25
N SER A 18 -46.27 20.15 38.46
CA SER A 18 -45.63 20.16 39.81
C SER A 18 -44.11 20.02 39.76
N LYS A 19 -43.52 19.55 38.65
CA LYS A 19 -42.06 19.30 38.59
C LYS A 19 -41.18 20.52 38.25
N LYS A 20 -41.77 21.69 37.98
CA LYS A 20 -41.03 22.94 37.67
C LYS A 20 -40.69 23.79 38.90
N LEU A 21 -41.25 23.48 40.09
CA LEU A 21 -41.00 24.30 41.29
C LEU A 21 -39.83 23.78 42.15
N LEU A 22 -39.47 22.50 42.04
CA LEU A 22 -38.32 21.90 42.72
C LEU A 22 -36.98 22.13 42.01
N THR A 23 -37.00 22.52 40.73
CA THR A 23 -35.78 22.79 39.95
C THR A 23 -35.25 24.22 40.12
N LEU A 24 -36.07 25.16 40.63
CA LEU A 24 -35.66 26.56 40.77
C LEU A 24 -34.84 26.83 42.05
N ILE A 25 -35.06 26.04 43.12
CA ILE A 25 -34.34 26.22 44.40
C ILE A 25 -32.92 25.60 44.34
N ALA A 26 -32.69 24.58 43.51
CA ALA A 26 -31.35 24.04 43.26
C ALA A 26 -30.47 24.95 42.37
N LEU A 27 -31.09 25.86 41.61
CA LEU A 27 -30.40 26.80 40.71
C LEU A 27 -29.90 28.07 41.43
N ILE A 28 -30.40 28.38 42.63
CA ILE A 28 -30.01 29.59 43.38
C ILE A 28 -28.90 29.30 44.40
N SER A 29 -28.79 28.07 44.93
CA SER A 29 -27.71 27.68 45.84
C SER A 29 -26.38 27.31 45.15
N SER A 30 -26.35 27.25 43.82
CA SER A 30 -25.13 27.01 43.03
C SER A 30 -24.49 28.28 42.48
N LEU A 31 -25.09 29.46 42.72
CA LEU A 31 -24.65 30.75 42.16
C LEU A 31 -23.85 31.63 43.13
N LEU A 32 -23.43 31.11 44.29
CA LEU A 32 -22.83 31.91 45.37
C LEU A 32 -21.41 31.47 45.79
N ILE A 33 -20.66 30.82 44.89
CA ILE A 33 -19.23 30.50 45.09
C ILE A 33 -18.45 30.74 43.77
N VAL A 34 -18.40 31.96 43.25
CA VAL A 34 -17.45 32.32 42.15
C VAL A 34 -16.94 33.76 42.26
N THR A 35 -16.63 34.25 43.46
CA THR A 35 -15.94 35.55 43.63
C THR A 35 -14.75 35.50 44.58
N LEU A 36 -14.05 34.37 44.62
CA LEU A 36 -12.71 34.30 45.21
C LEU A 36 -11.70 34.23 44.07
N GLY A 37 -11.12 35.40 43.77
CA GLY A 37 -9.82 35.61 43.16
C GLY A 37 -9.47 34.75 41.94
N CYS A 38 -9.44 35.39 40.76
CA CYS A 38 -8.35 35.14 39.82
C CYS A 38 -7.02 35.52 40.49
N GLY A 39 -6.57 34.71 41.46
CA GLY A 39 -5.15 34.64 41.75
C GLY A 39 -4.48 34.17 40.46
N GLU A 40 -3.31 34.72 40.14
CA GLU A 40 -2.43 34.14 39.13
C GLU A 40 -2.20 32.68 39.53
N GLN A 41 -3.04 31.77 39.00
CA GLN A 41 -2.70 30.37 38.94
C GLN A 41 -1.53 30.34 37.98
N GLY A 42 -0.33 30.49 38.52
CA GLY A 42 0.91 30.21 37.82
C GLY A 42 0.71 28.81 37.27
N PHE A 43 0.45 28.72 35.97
CA PHE A 43 0.31 27.45 35.28
C PHE A 43 1.58 26.70 35.64
N LYS A 44 1.44 25.67 36.49
CA LYS A 44 2.53 24.76 36.75
C LYS A 44 2.75 24.08 35.42
N VAL A 45 3.69 24.63 34.65
CA VAL A 45 4.22 24.02 33.45
C VAL A 45 4.86 22.74 33.96
N THR A 46 4.04 21.71 34.06
CA THR A 46 4.54 20.36 34.21
C THR A 46 5.35 20.19 32.93
N PRO A 47 6.67 19.91 32.99
CA PRO A 47 7.40 19.58 31.80
C PRO A 47 6.56 18.55 31.06
N SER A 48 6.15 18.91 29.85
CA SER A 48 5.43 18.00 28.99
C SER A 48 6.44 16.93 28.62
N THR A 49 6.52 15.88 29.42
CA THR A 49 7.00 14.59 28.96
C THR A 49 5.91 14.02 28.08
N THR A 50 5.76 14.60 26.89
CA THR A 50 5.22 13.83 25.79
C THR A 50 6.20 12.69 25.59
N PHE A 51 5.84 11.50 26.06
CA PHE A 51 6.43 10.28 25.56
C PHE A 51 6.06 10.18 24.09
N GLN A 52 6.82 10.86 23.24
CA GLN A 52 6.88 10.47 21.85
C GLN A 52 7.79 9.26 21.81
N LYS A 53 7.15 8.10 21.79
CA LYS A 53 7.79 6.89 21.32
C LYS A 53 8.18 7.17 19.88
N ALA A 54 9.45 7.46 19.68
CA ALA A 54 10.31 6.72 18.79
C ALA A 54 9.55 5.86 17.78
N PRO A 55 9.76 6.04 16.47
CA PRO A 55 9.14 5.19 15.46
C PRO A 55 9.46 3.69 15.59
N GLY A 56 8.82 3.08 16.58
CA GLY A 56 8.88 1.72 17.13
C GLY A 56 8.40 1.65 18.60
N SER A 57 7.63 2.64 19.06
CA SER A 57 6.21 2.30 19.24
C SER A 57 5.28 2.90 18.20
N PHE A 58 5.84 3.59 17.21
CA PHE A 58 5.16 4.17 16.05
C PHE A 58 6.03 3.95 14.80
N SER A 59 6.33 2.69 14.48
CA SER A 59 7.01 2.36 13.21
C SER A 59 6.24 3.06 12.09
N LEU A 60 6.87 4.01 11.37
CA LEU A 60 6.27 4.63 10.19
C LEU A 60 5.98 3.47 9.24
N PRO A 61 4.71 3.07 9.05
CA PRO A 61 4.45 1.86 8.30
C PRO A 61 4.89 2.15 6.86
N PRO A 62 5.88 1.42 6.33
CA PRO A 62 6.27 1.62 4.95
C PRO A 62 5.08 1.36 4.04
N LYS A 63 4.92 2.20 3.03
CA LYS A 63 3.77 2.16 2.13
C LYS A 63 4.04 1.32 0.90
N ILE A 64 3.12 0.41 0.58
CA ILE A 64 3.17 -0.44 -0.61
C ILE A 64 1.80 -0.53 -1.28
N ASP A 65 1.77 -0.59 -2.60
CA ASP A 65 0.57 -0.94 -3.34
C ASP A 65 0.86 -2.21 -4.12
N ILE A 66 0.03 -3.24 -3.94
CA ILE A 66 0.24 -4.57 -4.49
C ILE A 66 -0.86 -4.83 -5.52
N LEU A 67 -0.47 -4.95 -6.79
CA LEU A 67 -1.35 -5.40 -7.85
C LEU A 67 -1.06 -6.88 -8.11
N LEU A 68 -2.00 -7.74 -7.75
CA LEU A 68 -1.98 -9.14 -8.16
C LEU A 68 -2.63 -9.25 -9.54
N ALA A 69 -1.85 -9.72 -10.51
CA ALA A 69 -2.27 -9.94 -11.88
C ALA A 69 -2.37 -11.46 -12.10
N GLU A 70 -3.60 -11.94 -12.13
CA GLU A 70 -3.92 -13.37 -12.19
C GLU A 70 -4.27 -13.76 -13.62
N ASP A 71 -3.64 -14.81 -14.09
CA ASP A 71 -4.04 -15.48 -15.33
C ASP A 71 -5.45 -16.06 -15.16
N ASN A 72 -6.38 -15.55 -15.96
CA ASN A 72 -7.78 -15.94 -15.96
C ASN A 72 -8.12 -16.89 -17.11
N THR A 73 -7.15 -17.62 -17.66
CA THR A 73 -7.43 -18.67 -18.65
C THR A 73 -7.94 -19.95 -17.97
N GLY A 74 -8.56 -20.84 -18.75
CA GLY A 74 -9.08 -22.11 -18.22
C GLY A 74 -8.00 -23.01 -17.61
N SER A 75 -6.75 -22.86 -18.04
CA SER A 75 -5.60 -23.62 -17.50
C SER A 75 -5.21 -23.22 -16.08
N MET A 76 -5.76 -22.13 -15.55
CA MET A 76 -5.46 -21.61 -14.22
C MET A 76 -6.58 -21.82 -13.19
N PHE A 77 -7.68 -22.47 -13.60
CA PHE A 77 -8.86 -22.64 -12.77
C PHE A 77 -8.55 -23.27 -11.39
N GLU A 78 -7.71 -24.30 -11.35
CA GLU A 78 -7.33 -24.99 -10.10
C GLU A 78 -6.48 -24.14 -9.15
N PHE A 79 -5.87 -23.05 -9.67
CA PHE A 79 -5.07 -22.14 -8.85
C PHE A 79 -5.91 -21.07 -8.16
N PHE A 80 -7.15 -20.81 -8.61
CA PHE A 80 -8.00 -19.76 -8.01
C PHE A 80 -8.24 -20.01 -6.52
N ASP A 81 -8.54 -21.24 -6.13
CA ASP A 81 -8.73 -21.59 -4.71
C ASP A 81 -7.45 -21.42 -3.89
N SER A 82 -6.30 -21.79 -4.47
CA SER A 82 -4.99 -21.62 -3.82
C SER A 82 -4.64 -20.14 -3.65
N ILE A 83 -4.90 -19.30 -4.66
CA ILE A 83 -4.68 -17.85 -4.61
C ILE A 83 -5.58 -17.22 -3.55
N ASN A 84 -6.89 -17.50 -3.62
CA ASN A 84 -7.90 -16.99 -2.69
C ASN A 84 -7.60 -17.41 -1.23
N TYR A 85 -6.96 -18.56 -1.01
CA TYR A 85 -6.57 -18.98 0.33
C TYR A 85 -5.26 -18.37 0.82
N GLN A 86 -4.24 -18.24 -0.04
CA GLN A 86 -2.89 -17.84 0.38
C GLN A 86 -2.72 -16.31 0.45
N PHE A 87 -3.29 -15.54 -0.48
CA PHE A 87 -3.08 -14.09 -0.51
C PHE A 87 -3.68 -13.35 0.70
N PRO A 88 -4.89 -13.68 1.21
CA PRO A 88 -5.38 -13.08 2.45
C PRO A 88 -4.43 -13.31 3.64
N ARG A 89 -3.78 -14.48 3.71
CA ARG A 89 -2.79 -14.78 4.75
C ARG A 89 -1.52 -13.97 4.58
N PHE A 90 -1.04 -13.83 3.36
CA PHE A 90 0.06 -12.94 3.03
C PHE A 90 -0.23 -11.49 3.45
N LEU A 91 -1.43 -10.96 3.16
CA LEU A 91 -1.82 -9.62 3.59
C LEU A 91 -1.92 -9.48 5.12
N MET A 92 -2.46 -10.48 5.81
CA MET A 92 -2.49 -10.50 7.28
C MET A 92 -1.08 -10.56 7.90
N ASP A 93 -0.13 -11.24 7.27
CA ASP A 93 1.27 -11.22 7.68
C ASP A 93 1.89 -9.83 7.49
N LEU A 94 1.59 -9.13 6.39
CA LEU A 94 1.99 -7.74 6.19
C LEU A 94 1.38 -6.80 7.25
N ASP A 95 0.10 -6.97 7.59
CA ASP A 95 -0.55 -6.24 8.68
C ASP A 95 0.21 -6.43 10.00
N SER A 96 0.55 -7.69 10.33
CA SER A 96 1.28 -8.02 11.57
C SER A 96 2.69 -7.41 11.63
N LYS A 97 3.27 -7.14 10.46
CA LYS A 97 4.61 -6.53 10.30
C LYS A 97 4.58 -5.01 10.19
N GLY A 98 3.41 -4.39 10.27
CA GLY A 98 3.27 -2.94 10.27
C GLY A 98 3.33 -2.30 8.89
N TRP A 99 2.86 -2.97 7.83
CA TRP A 99 2.82 -2.37 6.49
C TRP A 99 1.56 -1.53 6.26
N ASP A 100 1.73 -0.39 5.59
CA ASP A 100 0.62 0.40 5.05
C ASP A 100 0.39 -0.03 3.59
N TYR A 101 -0.45 -1.04 3.36
CA TYR A 101 -0.65 -1.60 2.03
C TYR A 101 -2.01 -1.23 1.42
N HIS A 102 -2.03 -1.10 0.10
CA HIS A 102 -3.21 -1.35 -0.73
C HIS A 102 -3.03 -2.64 -1.52
N PHE A 103 -4.09 -3.41 -1.72
CA PHE A 103 -4.06 -4.63 -2.52
C PHE A 103 -5.26 -4.68 -3.47
N ALA A 104 -4.99 -4.95 -4.75
CA ALA A 104 -5.99 -5.09 -5.79
C ALA A 104 -5.66 -6.27 -6.72
N VAL A 105 -6.68 -6.79 -7.39
CA VAL A 105 -6.57 -7.91 -8.33
C VAL A 105 -7.02 -7.49 -9.73
N THR A 106 -6.23 -7.85 -10.74
CA THR A 106 -6.57 -7.72 -12.17
C THR A 106 -6.39 -9.06 -12.90
N PRO A 107 -7.22 -9.39 -13.90
CA PRO A 107 -6.92 -10.49 -14.81
C PRO A 107 -5.73 -10.13 -15.72
N LEU A 108 -5.06 -11.13 -16.30
CA LEU A 108 -4.02 -10.92 -17.33
C LEU A 108 -4.59 -10.79 -18.75
N THR A 109 -5.77 -11.35 -19.04
CA THR A 109 -6.29 -11.34 -20.42
C THR A 109 -7.26 -10.22 -20.72
N THR A 110 -7.87 -9.63 -19.69
CA THR A 110 -8.88 -8.58 -19.85
C THR A 110 -8.74 -7.55 -18.74
N THR A 111 -8.98 -6.29 -19.07
CA THR A 111 -9.03 -5.22 -18.07
C THR A 111 -10.40 -5.22 -17.40
N ARG A 112 -10.42 -5.07 -16.06
CA ARG A 112 -11.66 -4.89 -15.29
C ARG A 112 -11.46 -3.83 -14.21
N PRO A 113 -12.44 -2.94 -13.97
CA PRO A 113 -12.36 -1.99 -12.86
C PRO A 113 -12.20 -2.71 -11.52
N PHE A 114 -11.50 -2.09 -10.56
CA PHE A 114 -11.41 -2.65 -9.21
C PHE A 114 -12.77 -2.61 -8.51
N GLY A 115 -13.29 -3.80 -8.17
CA GLY A 115 -14.48 -3.98 -7.35
C GLY A 115 -14.19 -3.82 -5.85
N GLN A 116 -13.00 -4.25 -5.42
CA GLN A 116 -12.51 -4.09 -4.05
C GLN A 116 -11.03 -3.72 -4.05
N ILE A 117 -10.60 -2.99 -3.01
CA ILE A 117 -9.21 -2.72 -2.66
C ILE A 117 -9.08 -3.06 -1.18
N ALA A 118 -8.27 -4.06 -0.85
CA ALA A 118 -7.91 -4.33 0.54
C ALA A 118 -6.91 -3.29 1.01
N ALA A 119 -7.06 -2.79 2.24
CA ALA A 119 -6.09 -1.91 2.84
C ALA A 119 -5.78 -2.31 4.28
N SER A 120 -4.54 -2.07 4.70
CA SER A 120 -4.14 -2.29 6.09
C SER A 120 -4.85 -1.32 7.03
N PHE A 121 -4.89 -1.65 8.32
CA PHE A 121 -5.48 -0.80 9.35
C PHE A 121 -4.70 0.51 9.59
N PHE A 122 -3.52 0.65 8.98
CA PHE A 122 -2.73 1.88 9.01
C PHE A 122 -3.15 2.89 7.94
N ASP A 123 -4.03 2.50 7.02
CA ASP A 123 -4.47 3.37 5.93
C ASP A 123 -5.55 4.38 6.40
N PRO A 124 -5.46 5.66 6.02
CA PRO A 124 -6.42 6.69 6.42
C PRO A 124 -7.86 6.48 5.90
N SER A 125 -8.08 5.60 4.92
CA SER A 125 -9.42 5.29 4.40
C SER A 125 -10.33 4.63 5.45
N TRP A 126 -9.77 4.13 6.55
CA TRP A 126 -10.51 3.61 7.71
C TRP A 126 -11.26 4.69 8.51
N GLY A 127 -11.11 5.97 8.17
CA GLY A 127 -11.91 7.05 8.73
C GLY A 127 -11.79 7.15 10.25
N SER A 128 -12.90 7.01 10.97
CA SER A 128 -12.89 7.09 12.44
C SER A 128 -12.20 5.91 13.14
N GLN A 129 -11.97 4.79 12.43
CA GLN A 129 -11.25 3.63 12.97
C GLN A 129 -9.73 3.75 12.74
N TRP A 130 -9.32 4.66 11.85
CA TRP A 130 -7.91 4.93 11.61
C TRP A 130 -7.28 5.61 12.84
N THR A 131 -6.18 5.03 13.31
CA THR A 131 -5.32 5.69 14.29
C THR A 131 -4.07 6.17 13.56
N PRO A 132 -3.78 7.48 13.53
CA PRO A 132 -2.60 7.97 12.84
C PRO A 132 -1.36 7.32 13.44
N PRO A 133 -0.42 6.86 12.62
CA PRO A 133 0.78 6.21 13.12
C PRO A 133 1.69 7.19 13.88
N PHE A 134 1.44 8.51 13.85
CA PHE A 134 2.14 9.51 14.66
C PHE A 134 1.48 10.90 14.51
N PRO A 135 1.81 11.89 15.38
CA PRO A 135 1.28 13.25 15.27
C PRO A 135 1.65 13.94 13.96
N GLY A 136 0.69 14.60 13.31
CA GLY A 136 0.93 15.39 12.10
C GLY A 136 0.77 14.63 10.78
N VAL A 137 0.39 13.34 10.82
CA VAL A 137 -0.14 12.66 9.63
C VAL A 137 -1.51 13.22 9.31
N SER A 138 -1.68 13.71 8.09
CA SER A 138 -2.96 14.21 7.62
C SER A 138 -3.82 13.08 7.05
N LEU A 139 -5.11 13.10 7.37
CA LEU A 139 -6.15 12.32 6.66
C LEU A 139 -6.24 12.71 5.18
N GLN A 140 -5.76 13.90 4.80
CA GLN A 140 -5.70 14.36 3.41
C GLN A 140 -4.44 13.90 2.68
N THR A 141 -3.89 12.75 3.07
CA THR A 141 -2.87 12.10 2.24
C THR A 141 -3.54 11.56 0.99
N GLY A 142 -2.89 11.75 -0.17
CA GLY A 142 -3.42 11.25 -1.44
C GLY A 142 -3.61 9.74 -1.39
N GLY A 143 -4.59 9.22 -2.14
CA GLY A 143 -4.85 7.78 -2.23
C GLY A 143 -5.98 7.25 -1.34
N LEU A 144 -6.91 8.08 -0.87
CA LEU A 144 -8.09 7.57 -0.16
C LEU A 144 -8.89 6.62 -1.05
N ILE A 145 -9.15 5.42 -0.54
CA ILE A 145 -9.98 4.42 -1.19
C ILE A 145 -11.45 4.81 -0.98
N PRO A 146 -12.28 4.87 -2.04
CA PRO A 146 -13.71 5.08 -1.89
C PRO A 146 -14.32 4.05 -0.95
N THR A 147 -15.16 4.47 0.00
CA THR A 147 -15.73 3.59 1.05
C THR A 147 -16.43 2.35 0.48
N GLY A 148 -17.04 2.43 -0.71
CA GLY A 148 -17.67 1.29 -1.38
C GLY A 148 -16.69 0.27 -1.99
N LYS A 149 -15.39 0.57 -2.01
CA LYS A 149 -14.33 -0.32 -2.52
C LYS A 149 -13.40 -0.82 -1.41
N LEU A 150 -13.34 -0.13 -0.27
CA LEU A 150 -12.47 -0.49 0.86
C LEU A 150 -12.92 -1.83 1.47
N THR A 151 -11.96 -2.74 1.67
CA THR A 151 -12.18 -3.99 2.43
C THR A 151 -10.94 -4.34 3.26
N THR A 152 -11.08 -5.34 4.14
CA THR A 152 -9.98 -5.86 4.98
C THR A 152 -9.27 -7.01 4.27
N ALA A 153 -8.05 -7.37 4.68
CA ALA A 153 -7.40 -8.59 4.17
C ALA A 153 -8.26 -9.84 4.33
N LYS A 154 -8.94 -9.98 5.48
CA LYS A 154 -9.75 -11.14 5.82
C LYS A 154 -11.02 -11.24 4.97
N ASP A 155 -11.61 -10.09 4.62
CA ASP A 155 -12.88 -10.01 3.91
C ASP A 155 -12.71 -9.74 2.40
N PHE A 156 -11.47 -9.62 1.92
CA PHE A 156 -11.17 -9.46 0.50
C PHE A 156 -11.57 -10.73 -0.26
N SER A 157 -12.43 -10.55 -1.26
CA SER A 157 -13.05 -11.64 -2.02
C SER A 157 -13.02 -11.42 -3.53
N ASN A 158 -12.47 -10.30 -4.00
CA ASN A 158 -12.41 -9.93 -5.42
C ASN A 158 -11.27 -10.63 -6.20
N PHE A 159 -10.92 -11.86 -5.80
CA PHE A 159 -10.05 -12.76 -6.57
C PHE A 159 -10.76 -13.22 -7.85
N LEU A 160 -10.04 -13.87 -8.77
CA LEU A 160 -10.70 -14.50 -9.91
C LEU A 160 -11.52 -15.74 -9.48
N SER A 161 -12.56 -16.01 -10.25
CA SER A 161 -13.46 -17.14 -10.08
C SER A 161 -13.69 -17.86 -11.41
N MET A 162 -14.41 -18.98 -11.39
CA MET A 162 -14.79 -19.70 -12.63
C MET A 162 -15.52 -18.79 -13.64
N GLY A 163 -16.30 -17.81 -13.14
CA GLY A 163 -17.02 -16.85 -14.00
C GLY A 163 -16.12 -15.86 -14.72
N ASP A 164 -14.86 -15.73 -14.31
CA ASP A 164 -13.86 -14.83 -14.91
C ASP A 164 -13.00 -15.52 -15.98
N ILE A 165 -13.22 -16.82 -16.23
CA ILE A 165 -12.43 -17.59 -17.19
C ILE A 165 -12.62 -17.02 -18.59
N SER A 166 -11.50 -16.64 -19.20
CA SER A 166 -11.40 -16.21 -20.58
C SER A 166 -11.14 -17.42 -21.48
N ASN A 167 -11.90 -17.52 -22.58
CA ASN A 167 -11.76 -18.60 -23.57
C ASN A 167 -10.60 -18.37 -24.56
N ILE A 168 -9.57 -17.63 -24.17
CA ILE A 168 -8.40 -17.45 -25.03
C ILE A 168 -7.61 -18.76 -25.07
N SER A 169 -7.31 -19.21 -26.29
CA SER A 169 -6.61 -20.47 -26.54
C SER A 169 -5.11 -20.24 -26.79
N GLY A 170 -4.31 -21.29 -26.53
CA GLY A 170 -2.89 -21.33 -26.89
C GLY A 170 -1.94 -20.53 -26.00
N GLY A 171 -2.31 -20.27 -24.74
CA GLY A 171 -1.44 -19.59 -23.76
C GLY A 171 -1.12 -18.14 -24.11
N ARG A 172 -2.06 -17.47 -24.80
CA ARG A 172 -1.91 -16.11 -25.30
C ARG A 172 -2.46 -15.10 -24.31
N GLU A 173 -1.60 -14.56 -23.44
CA GLU A 173 -2.03 -13.54 -22.48
C GLU A 173 -1.31 -12.22 -22.77
N PRO A 174 -1.99 -11.13 -23.16
CA PRO A 174 -1.36 -9.82 -23.25
C PRO A 174 -1.18 -9.22 -21.84
N GLY A 175 -0.57 -9.96 -20.92
CA GLY A 175 -0.59 -9.64 -19.50
C GLY A 175 0.15 -8.36 -19.14
N LEU A 176 1.34 -8.11 -19.68
CA LEU A 176 2.05 -6.84 -19.45
C LEU A 176 1.25 -5.63 -19.95
N GLU A 177 0.52 -5.78 -21.05
CA GLU A 177 -0.37 -4.77 -21.60
C GLU A 177 -1.58 -4.56 -20.71
N THR A 178 -2.28 -5.63 -20.33
CA THR A 178 -3.45 -5.58 -19.45
C THR A 178 -3.08 -4.94 -18.12
N ILE A 179 -1.97 -5.32 -17.50
CA ILE A 179 -1.48 -4.70 -16.26
C ILE A 179 -1.20 -3.20 -16.49
N TYR A 180 -0.57 -2.82 -17.60
CA TYR A 180 -0.26 -1.42 -17.89
C TYR A 180 -1.53 -0.59 -18.10
N GLN A 181 -2.50 -1.13 -18.85
CA GLN A 181 -3.79 -0.51 -19.05
C GLN A 181 -4.56 -0.39 -17.73
N THR A 182 -4.57 -1.43 -16.91
CA THR A 182 -5.15 -1.37 -15.55
C THR A 182 -4.52 -0.22 -14.78
N LEU A 183 -3.19 -0.17 -14.71
CA LEU A 183 -2.43 0.86 -13.98
C LEU A 183 -2.68 2.29 -14.48
N THR A 184 -2.87 2.50 -15.79
CA THR A 184 -2.98 3.84 -16.39
C THR A 184 -4.41 4.32 -16.59
N THR A 185 -5.37 3.41 -16.79
CA THR A 185 -6.74 3.77 -17.16
C THR A 185 -7.76 3.44 -16.08
N LEU A 186 -7.51 2.44 -15.24
CA LEU A 186 -8.48 1.94 -14.26
C LEU A 186 -8.17 2.30 -12.81
N THR A 187 -6.92 2.62 -12.49
CA THR A 187 -6.52 3.09 -11.15
C THR A 187 -6.94 4.54 -10.84
N PRO A 188 -7.00 5.50 -11.79
CA PRO A 188 -7.27 6.89 -11.43
C PRO A 188 -8.61 7.03 -10.68
N GLY A 189 -8.57 7.71 -9.53
CA GLY A 189 -9.75 7.93 -8.68
C GLY A 189 -10.15 6.75 -7.79
N THR A 190 -9.40 5.65 -7.79
CA THR A 190 -9.69 4.49 -6.92
C THR A 190 -8.98 4.53 -5.57
N GLY A 191 -8.01 5.42 -5.39
CA GLY A 191 -7.09 5.43 -4.25
C GLY A 191 -5.87 4.52 -4.42
N PHE A 192 -5.95 3.54 -5.33
CA PHE A 192 -4.84 2.63 -5.65
C PHE A 192 -3.75 3.33 -6.49
N VAL A 193 -2.49 2.91 -6.33
CA VAL A 193 -1.28 3.55 -6.88
C VAL A 193 -1.03 4.94 -6.29
N ARG A 194 -0.70 4.95 -5.01
CA ARG A 194 -0.23 6.11 -4.27
C ARG A 194 1.12 6.56 -4.82
N ASN A 195 1.33 7.87 -4.83
CA ASN A 195 2.62 8.47 -5.26
C ASN A 195 3.72 8.19 -4.23
N ASP A 196 3.36 8.09 -2.95
CA ASP A 196 4.28 7.91 -1.83
C ASP A 196 4.40 6.44 -1.37
N ALA A 197 4.07 5.48 -2.24
CA ALA A 197 4.13 4.04 -1.98
C ALA A 197 4.92 3.29 -3.06
N LEU A 198 5.63 2.24 -2.65
CA LEU A 198 6.25 1.27 -3.56
C LEU A 198 5.16 0.52 -4.31
N LEU A 199 5.20 0.51 -5.64
CA LEU A 199 4.32 -0.33 -6.43
C LEU A 199 4.93 -1.72 -6.59
N VAL A 200 4.22 -2.75 -6.14
CA VAL A 200 4.54 -4.15 -6.31
C VAL A 200 3.54 -4.76 -7.27
N ILE A 201 4.03 -5.37 -8.35
CA ILE A 201 3.22 -6.12 -9.29
C ILE A 201 3.57 -7.59 -9.09
N VAL A 202 2.57 -8.42 -8.87
CA VAL A 202 2.72 -9.87 -8.71
C VAL A 202 1.96 -10.52 -9.86
N VAL A 203 2.65 -11.25 -10.73
CA VAL A 203 2.02 -12.03 -11.80
C VAL A 203 1.96 -13.48 -11.38
N VAL A 204 0.78 -14.10 -11.50
CA VAL A 204 0.58 -15.54 -11.27
C VAL A 204 -0.12 -16.11 -12.50
N GLY A 205 0.52 -17.04 -13.20
CA GLY A 205 -0.02 -17.57 -14.45
C GLY A 205 0.76 -18.72 -15.05
N ASN A 206 0.15 -19.45 -15.99
CA ASN A 206 0.81 -20.55 -16.68
C ASN A 206 0.86 -20.40 -18.20
N GLY A 207 0.56 -19.20 -18.71
CA GLY A 207 0.78 -18.85 -20.11
C GLY A 207 1.93 -17.88 -20.36
N LYS A 208 2.03 -17.45 -21.62
CA LYS A 208 3.06 -16.54 -22.13
C LYS A 208 2.50 -15.12 -22.25
N ASP A 209 3.34 -14.15 -21.89
CA ASP A 209 3.06 -12.75 -22.22
C ASP A 209 3.15 -12.51 -23.73
N THR A 210 2.05 -12.06 -24.30
CA THR A 210 1.86 -11.78 -25.73
C THR A 210 1.60 -10.30 -26.00
N SER A 211 1.88 -9.46 -25.01
CA SER A 211 1.75 -8.00 -25.13
C SER A 211 2.57 -7.48 -26.31
N GLY A 212 1.94 -6.70 -27.19
CA GLY A 212 2.58 -6.06 -28.34
C GLY A 212 3.32 -6.99 -29.31
N VAL A 213 3.01 -8.30 -29.35
CA VAL A 213 3.61 -9.21 -30.34
C VAL A 213 2.57 -9.72 -31.32
N ASN A 214 2.99 -9.86 -32.59
CA ASN A 214 2.19 -10.55 -33.59
C ASN A 214 2.34 -12.05 -33.39
N LEU A 215 1.22 -12.73 -33.15
CA LEU A 215 1.19 -14.18 -33.13
C LEU A 215 0.64 -14.67 -34.46
N CYS A 216 1.48 -15.36 -35.21
CA CYS A 216 1.11 -15.89 -36.50
C CYS A 216 0.80 -17.37 -36.35
N ASN A 217 -0.37 -17.80 -36.84
CA ASN A 217 -0.77 -19.19 -36.80
C ASN A 217 -0.10 -19.95 -37.95
N ARG A 218 0.39 -21.17 -37.67
CA ARG A 218 0.72 -22.12 -38.74
C ARG A 218 -0.60 -22.70 -39.30
N GLN A 219 -0.68 -22.90 -40.62
CA GLN A 219 -1.82 -23.56 -41.27
C GLN A 219 -2.12 -24.95 -40.69
N THR A 220 -1.13 -25.59 -40.04
CA THR A 220 -1.26 -26.92 -39.44
C THR A 220 -2.15 -26.97 -38.20
N GLY A 221 -2.66 -25.82 -37.71
CA GLY A 221 -3.47 -25.75 -36.50
C GLY A 221 -2.68 -26.02 -35.21
N THR A 222 -1.37 -26.24 -35.32
CA THR A 222 -0.46 -26.44 -34.19
C THR A 222 0.27 -25.14 -33.87
N PRO A 223 0.12 -24.59 -32.65
CA PRO A 223 0.88 -23.42 -32.23
C PRO A 223 2.39 -23.75 -32.20
N PRO A 224 3.28 -22.79 -32.53
CA PRO A 224 4.72 -22.97 -32.42
C PRO A 224 5.12 -23.38 -31.00
N GLN A 225 5.93 -24.44 -30.89
CA GLN A 225 6.24 -25.10 -29.63
C GLN A 225 7.47 -24.49 -28.94
N THR A 226 8.32 -23.78 -29.69
CA THR A 226 9.57 -23.20 -29.17
C THR A 226 9.68 -21.71 -29.46
N ASP A 227 10.38 -20.97 -28.59
CA ASP A 227 10.67 -19.54 -28.81
C ASP A 227 11.51 -19.29 -30.06
N LEU A 228 12.29 -20.28 -30.52
CA LEU A 228 13.06 -20.20 -31.76
C LEU A 228 12.14 -20.24 -32.98
N GLU A 229 11.11 -21.10 -32.97
CA GLU A 229 10.11 -21.15 -34.04
C GLU A 229 9.28 -19.86 -34.15
N TRP A 230 9.09 -19.14 -33.04
CA TRP A 230 8.49 -17.81 -33.04
C TRP A 230 9.40 -16.72 -33.63
N ARG A 231 10.72 -16.93 -33.68
CA ARG A 231 11.72 -15.95 -34.13
C ARG A 231 12.12 -16.08 -35.61
N THR A 232 12.05 -17.28 -36.19
CA THR A 232 12.61 -17.60 -37.53
C THR A 232 11.55 -17.82 -38.60
N ALA A 233 10.62 -16.88 -38.74
CA ALA A 233 9.49 -17.04 -39.64
C ALA A 233 9.82 -16.75 -41.11
N GLU A 234 10.29 -17.76 -41.84
CA GLU A 234 10.34 -17.75 -43.31
C GLU A 234 9.02 -18.25 -43.94
N TYR A 235 8.06 -18.70 -43.12
CA TYR A 235 6.75 -19.22 -43.53
C TYR A 235 5.65 -18.74 -42.56
N ILE A 236 5.21 -17.49 -42.72
CA ILE A 236 4.03 -16.92 -42.04
C ILE A 236 2.99 -16.63 -43.11
N ASP A 237 1.82 -17.27 -43.04
CA ASP A 237 0.73 -17.06 -44.00
C ASP A 237 -0.33 -16.07 -43.50
N TYR A 238 -0.66 -16.07 -42.21
CA TYR A 238 -1.61 -15.12 -41.62
C TYR A 238 -1.22 -14.79 -40.17
N CYS A 239 -0.93 -13.51 -39.90
CA CYS A 239 -0.87 -12.98 -38.55
C CYS A 239 -2.19 -12.28 -38.27
N GLU A 240 -2.90 -12.71 -37.23
CA GLU A 240 -4.02 -11.91 -36.73
C GLU A 240 -3.45 -10.64 -36.13
N THR A 241 -3.82 -9.49 -36.72
CA THR A 241 -3.43 -8.18 -36.20
C THR A 241 -4.46 -7.77 -35.17
N THR A 242 -4.08 -7.83 -33.89
CA THR A 242 -4.89 -7.32 -32.79
C THR A 242 -4.71 -5.80 -32.67
N GLY A 243 -5.18 -5.01 -33.65
CA GLY A 243 -5.52 -3.58 -33.54
C GLY A 243 -4.50 -2.54 -33.00
N PHE A 244 -3.27 -2.90 -32.62
CA PHE A 244 -2.31 -2.02 -31.93
C PHE A 244 -0.97 -1.85 -32.67
N GLN A 245 -0.13 -0.90 -32.22
CA GLN A 245 1.20 -0.65 -32.79
C GLN A 245 2.03 -1.95 -32.82
N ILE A 246 2.40 -2.32 -34.04
CA ILE A 246 3.00 -3.60 -34.35
C ILE A 246 4.50 -3.55 -34.07
N TYR A 247 4.98 -4.37 -33.13
CA TYR A 247 6.40 -4.65 -33.02
C TYR A 247 6.74 -5.88 -33.86
N GLN A 248 7.66 -5.72 -34.82
CA GLN A 248 8.14 -6.83 -35.66
C GLN A 248 9.00 -7.85 -34.88
N ASN A 249 9.39 -7.56 -33.63
CA ASN A 249 10.25 -8.43 -32.82
C ASN A 249 9.79 -8.51 -31.36
N TYR A 250 9.78 -9.72 -30.81
CA TYR A 250 9.51 -10.03 -29.39
C TYR A 250 10.35 -9.18 -28.42
N ASN A 251 11.65 -9.02 -28.73
CA ASN A 251 12.56 -8.26 -27.87
C ASN A 251 12.22 -6.76 -27.87
N SER A 252 11.74 -6.19 -28.99
CA SER A 252 11.40 -4.77 -29.03
C SER A 252 10.10 -4.47 -28.28
N SER A 253 9.12 -5.39 -28.31
CA SER A 253 7.91 -5.27 -27.50
C SER A 253 8.22 -5.35 -26.00
N LEU A 254 9.03 -6.33 -25.56
CA LEU A 254 9.43 -6.43 -24.15
C LEU A 254 10.13 -5.16 -23.68
N LEU A 255 11.08 -4.63 -24.46
CA LEU A 255 11.78 -3.38 -24.13
C LEU A 255 10.83 -2.17 -24.11
N ASP A 256 9.86 -2.10 -25.02
CA ASP A 256 8.83 -1.06 -25.00
C ASP A 256 8.03 -1.09 -23.69
N TYR A 257 7.55 -2.26 -23.27
CA TYR A 257 6.86 -2.39 -22.00
C TYR A 257 7.78 -2.06 -20.82
N GLN A 258 9.05 -2.48 -20.83
CA GLN A 258 10.00 -2.10 -19.76
C GLN A 258 10.11 -0.57 -19.65
N ASN A 259 10.25 0.12 -20.78
CA ASN A 259 10.29 1.58 -20.83
C ASN A 259 8.97 2.21 -20.37
N LYS A 260 7.83 1.67 -20.79
CA LYS A 260 6.50 2.14 -20.34
C LYS A 260 6.34 2.07 -18.83
N TYR A 261 6.78 0.99 -18.18
CA TYR A 261 6.68 0.86 -16.71
C TYR A 261 7.73 1.71 -15.98
N ILE A 262 8.97 1.76 -16.48
CA ILE A 262 9.99 2.67 -15.93
C ILE A 262 9.50 4.12 -16.01
N ASN A 263 8.81 4.49 -17.09
CA ASN A 263 8.26 5.82 -17.27
C ASN A 263 6.94 6.03 -16.53
N PHE A 264 6.14 5.00 -16.26
CA PHE A 264 4.85 5.10 -15.58
C PHE A 264 4.95 5.85 -14.25
N LYS A 265 5.95 5.54 -13.42
CA LYS A 265 6.19 6.28 -12.17
C LYS A 265 6.95 7.61 -12.37
N LYS A 266 7.63 7.83 -13.51
CA LYS A 266 8.23 9.12 -13.89
C LYS A 266 7.23 10.12 -14.47
N LEU A 267 6.01 9.69 -14.84
CA LEU A 267 4.98 10.55 -15.45
C LEU A 267 4.35 11.54 -14.45
N ASN A 268 4.80 11.59 -13.20
CA ASN A 268 4.55 12.71 -12.31
C ASN A 268 5.82 13.59 -12.26
N PRO A 269 5.84 14.80 -12.87
CA PRO A 269 7.06 15.62 -13.01
C PRO A 269 7.73 16.02 -11.70
N SER A 270 7.06 15.83 -10.56
CA SER A 270 7.57 16.10 -9.22
C SER A 270 8.11 14.86 -8.48
N ASP A 271 8.03 13.66 -9.04
CA ASP A 271 8.31 12.41 -8.32
C ASP A 271 9.11 11.41 -9.17
N THR A 272 10.40 11.26 -8.86
CA THR A 272 11.34 10.43 -9.63
C THR A 272 11.75 9.15 -8.90
N THR A 273 11.08 8.75 -7.83
CA THR A 273 11.75 7.89 -6.84
C THR A 273 11.05 6.62 -6.39
N ALA A 274 9.72 6.52 -6.36
CA ALA A 274 9.08 5.28 -5.91
C ALA A 274 9.34 4.13 -6.92
N PRO A 275 10.13 3.08 -6.56
CA PRO A 275 10.47 2.02 -7.49
C PRO A 275 9.23 1.16 -7.76
N ILE A 276 9.25 0.50 -8.91
CA ILE A 276 8.34 -0.62 -9.19
C ILE A 276 9.11 -1.89 -8.85
N LYS A 277 8.46 -2.82 -8.15
CA LYS A 277 8.91 -4.20 -8.01
C LYS A 277 7.97 -5.11 -8.77
N PHE A 278 8.52 -6.13 -9.40
CA PHE A 278 7.76 -7.06 -10.22
C PHE A 278 8.14 -8.49 -9.87
N PHE A 279 7.18 -9.32 -9.50
CA PHE A 279 7.42 -10.71 -9.12
C PHE A 279 6.61 -11.62 -10.04
N ALA A 280 7.24 -12.66 -10.60
CA ALA A 280 6.58 -13.57 -11.52
C ALA A 280 6.52 -14.99 -10.95
N GLY A 281 5.33 -15.43 -10.55
CA GLY A 281 5.03 -16.79 -10.15
C GLY A 281 4.43 -17.55 -11.34
N VAL A 282 5.27 -17.92 -12.30
CA VAL A 282 4.85 -18.45 -13.60
C VAL A 282 5.42 -19.83 -13.87
N ALA A 283 4.86 -20.56 -14.85
CA ALA A 283 5.42 -21.83 -15.30
C ALA A 283 6.85 -21.63 -15.83
N LYS A 284 7.78 -22.47 -15.37
CA LYS A 284 9.20 -22.37 -15.76
C LYS A 284 9.47 -22.90 -17.16
N ASP A 285 8.87 -24.04 -17.49
CA ASP A 285 9.06 -24.74 -18.76
C ASP A 285 7.71 -24.98 -19.44
N ASN A 286 7.76 -25.24 -20.75
CA ASN A 286 6.59 -25.79 -21.45
C ASN A 286 6.38 -27.22 -20.95
N THR A 287 5.20 -27.52 -20.40
CA THR A 287 4.88 -28.85 -19.89
C THR A 287 3.44 -29.22 -20.20
N SER A 288 3.17 -30.49 -20.49
CA SER A 288 1.82 -31.03 -20.64
C SER A 288 1.20 -31.44 -19.29
N SER A 289 1.89 -31.24 -18.18
CA SER A 289 1.45 -31.69 -16.86
C SER A 289 1.81 -30.69 -15.76
N CYS A 290 1.24 -29.49 -15.85
CA CYS A 290 1.28 -28.54 -14.75
C CYS A 290 0.29 -28.98 -13.67
N LYS A 291 0.79 -29.27 -12.45
CA LYS A 291 0.02 -29.86 -11.33
C LYS A 291 -0.71 -31.17 -11.73
N LYS A 292 -1.66 -31.62 -10.90
CA LYS A 292 -2.18 -33.00 -10.89
C LYS A 292 -3.07 -33.34 -12.09
N ASP A 293 -3.65 -32.33 -12.73
CA ASP A 293 -4.72 -32.53 -13.71
C ASP A 293 -4.26 -32.48 -15.18
N GLY A 294 -2.94 -32.49 -15.42
CA GLY A 294 -2.41 -32.67 -16.78
C GLY A 294 -2.65 -31.45 -17.68
N VAL A 295 -2.77 -30.26 -17.09
CA VAL A 295 -3.00 -29.03 -17.84
C VAL A 295 -1.71 -28.62 -18.54
N SER A 296 -1.80 -28.27 -19.82
CA SER A 296 -0.67 -27.72 -20.56
C SER A 296 -0.32 -26.32 -20.06
N ALA A 297 0.94 -26.10 -19.74
CA ALA A 297 1.49 -24.81 -19.36
C ALA A 297 2.59 -24.39 -20.34
N TYR A 298 2.73 -23.08 -20.51
CA TYR A 298 3.71 -22.44 -21.36
C TYR A 298 4.67 -21.62 -20.49
N ALA A 299 5.96 -21.71 -20.78
CA ALA A 299 6.99 -21.01 -20.02
C ALA A 299 6.75 -19.49 -20.00
N GLY A 300 6.57 -18.90 -18.82
CA GLY A 300 6.34 -17.47 -18.61
C GLY A 300 7.60 -16.61 -18.72
N GLN A 301 8.51 -16.92 -19.66
CA GLN A 301 9.87 -16.36 -19.73
C GLN A 301 9.89 -14.83 -19.80
N ARG A 302 8.93 -14.22 -20.51
CA ARG A 302 8.82 -12.74 -20.58
C ARG A 302 8.56 -12.09 -19.23
N TYR A 303 7.71 -12.69 -18.40
CA TYR A 303 7.48 -12.18 -17.05
C TYR A 303 8.75 -12.30 -16.19
N LYS A 304 9.52 -13.40 -16.33
CA LYS A 304 10.82 -13.58 -15.65
C LYS A 304 11.88 -12.58 -16.13
N ASP A 305 11.95 -12.30 -17.42
CA ASP A 305 12.88 -11.30 -17.97
C ASP A 305 12.49 -9.88 -17.55
N PHE A 306 11.19 -9.61 -17.43
CA PHE A 306 10.66 -8.35 -16.90
C PHE A 306 10.99 -8.19 -15.41
N GLU A 307 10.76 -9.22 -14.59
CA GLU A 307 11.17 -9.29 -13.18
C GLU A 307 12.68 -9.00 -13.03
N ARG A 308 13.54 -9.69 -13.81
CA ARG A 308 14.99 -9.50 -13.77
C ARG A 308 15.38 -8.04 -14.00
N THR A 309 14.70 -7.39 -14.95
CA THR A 309 14.99 -6.00 -15.35
C THR A 309 14.58 -5.01 -14.26
N LEU A 310 13.42 -5.18 -13.64
CA LEU A 310 12.93 -4.24 -12.63
C LEU A 310 13.53 -4.48 -11.23
N ASN A 311 13.89 -5.72 -10.91
CA ASN A 311 14.38 -6.07 -9.58
C ASN A 311 15.91 -6.27 -9.51
N ASN A 312 16.61 -6.32 -10.64
CA ASN A 312 18.00 -6.81 -10.76
C ASN A 312 18.20 -8.25 -10.24
N LYS A 313 17.11 -9.00 -10.02
CA LYS A 313 17.08 -10.38 -9.51
C LYS A 313 15.75 -11.02 -9.89
N THR A 314 15.73 -12.34 -10.07
CA THR A 314 14.50 -13.13 -10.22
C THR A 314 14.27 -14.02 -9.01
N ILE A 315 13.02 -14.19 -8.60
CA ILE A 315 12.60 -15.31 -7.77
C ILE A 315 12.38 -16.51 -8.72
N ASP A 316 13.19 -17.56 -8.61
CA ASP A 316 13.03 -18.79 -9.39
C ASP A 316 11.87 -19.64 -8.83
N PHE A 317 10.66 -19.11 -8.93
CA PHE A 317 9.42 -19.81 -8.60
C PHE A 317 8.79 -20.40 -9.84
N ASP A 318 8.43 -21.69 -9.77
CA ASP A 318 7.70 -22.43 -10.79
C ASP A 318 6.33 -22.85 -10.24
N ILE A 319 5.27 -22.25 -10.78
CA ILE A 319 3.90 -22.50 -10.31
C ILE A 319 3.45 -23.95 -10.50
N CYS A 320 4.06 -24.67 -11.45
CA CYS A 320 3.69 -26.05 -11.76
C CYS A 320 4.23 -27.06 -10.73
N THR A 321 5.35 -26.75 -10.08
CA THR A 321 6.06 -27.68 -9.19
C THR A 321 6.13 -27.24 -7.74
N GLN A 322 5.95 -25.95 -7.46
CA GLN A 322 6.06 -25.39 -6.11
C GLN A 322 4.68 -25.01 -5.54
N GLU A 323 4.60 -24.87 -4.22
CA GLU A 323 3.40 -24.42 -3.52
C GLU A 323 3.37 -22.90 -3.45
N LEU A 324 2.19 -22.29 -3.63
CA LEU A 324 2.04 -20.83 -3.72
C LEU A 324 2.48 -20.10 -2.46
N ASN A 325 2.41 -20.74 -1.28
CA ASN A 325 2.92 -20.17 -0.03
C ASN A 325 4.44 -19.89 -0.10
N THR A 326 5.20 -20.72 -0.80
CA THR A 326 6.66 -20.52 -0.97
C THR A 326 6.92 -19.25 -1.77
N PHE A 327 6.06 -18.93 -2.76
CA PHE A 327 6.15 -17.70 -3.52
C PHE A 327 5.82 -16.48 -2.67
N THR A 328 4.70 -16.52 -1.94
CA THR A 328 4.30 -15.40 -1.07
C THR A 328 5.30 -15.17 0.06
N ASP A 329 5.91 -16.22 0.61
CA ASP A 329 6.97 -16.11 1.64
C ASP A 329 8.22 -15.45 1.07
N ALA A 330 8.60 -15.78 -0.16
CA ALA A 330 9.74 -15.14 -0.85
C ALA A 330 9.48 -13.65 -1.11
N ILE A 331 8.25 -13.29 -1.52
CA ILE A 331 7.83 -11.89 -1.67
C ILE A 331 7.87 -11.17 -0.31
N ALA A 332 7.28 -11.75 0.74
CA ALA A 332 7.27 -11.18 2.08
C ALA A 332 8.69 -10.95 2.62
N SER A 333 9.60 -11.90 2.40
CA SER A 333 11.01 -11.79 2.76
C SER A 333 11.72 -10.65 2.01
N HIS A 334 11.45 -10.50 0.70
CA HIS A 334 11.96 -9.38 -0.08
C HIS A 334 11.44 -8.04 0.43
N LEU A 335 10.13 -7.93 0.65
CA LEU A 335 9.52 -6.72 1.19
C LEU A 335 10.10 -6.38 2.57
N ASN A 336 10.29 -7.37 3.45
CA ASN A 336 10.94 -7.16 4.73
C ASN A 336 12.36 -6.61 4.58
N THR A 337 13.12 -7.10 3.60
CA THR A 337 14.46 -6.55 3.30
C THR A 337 14.37 -5.08 2.87
N VAL A 338 13.38 -4.73 2.04
CA VAL A 338 13.12 -3.33 1.64
C VAL A 338 12.73 -2.47 2.85
N LYS A 339 11.88 -2.99 3.75
CA LYS A 339 11.51 -2.31 5.01
C LYS A 339 12.74 -2.02 5.87
N LEU A 340 13.64 -2.98 6.03
CA LEU A 340 14.87 -2.80 6.80
C LEU A 340 15.81 -1.74 6.20
N GLN A 341 15.68 -1.45 4.92
CA GLN A 341 16.42 -0.40 4.23
C GLN A 341 15.78 0.98 4.35
N VAL A 342 14.53 1.08 4.81
CA VAL A 342 13.82 2.36 4.95
C VAL A 342 14.61 3.30 5.85
N ARG A 343 14.82 4.53 5.37
CA ARG A 343 15.56 5.58 6.08
C ARG A 343 14.63 6.72 6.41
N GLN A 344 14.45 6.97 7.71
CA GLN A 344 13.69 8.11 8.19
C GLN A 344 14.61 9.32 8.39
N LYS A 345 14.22 10.42 7.75
CA LYS A 345 14.90 11.72 7.77
C LYS A 345 14.29 12.67 8.80
N TYR A 346 12.97 12.69 8.95
CA TYR A 346 12.29 13.65 9.85
C TYR A 346 11.58 12.97 11.01
N VAL A 347 11.72 13.53 12.22
CA VAL A 347 10.96 13.15 13.41
C VAL A 347 9.96 14.27 13.75
N PRO A 348 8.65 14.05 13.57
CA PRO A 348 7.64 15.07 13.76
C PRO A 348 7.35 15.35 15.24
N LEU A 349 7.13 16.62 15.55
CA LEU A 349 6.83 17.16 16.86
C LEU A 349 5.38 17.66 16.91
N PRO A 350 4.71 17.55 18.07
CA PRO A 350 3.30 17.93 18.19
C PRO A 350 3.10 19.44 18.37
N PHE A 351 4.16 20.20 18.65
CA PHE A 351 4.15 21.65 18.88
C PHE A 351 5.50 22.26 18.48
N GLU A 352 5.56 23.59 18.39
CA GLU A 352 6.81 24.33 18.21
C GLU A 352 7.65 24.24 19.51
N PRO A 353 8.83 23.61 19.50
CA PRO A 353 9.67 23.49 20.69
C PRO A 353 10.51 24.76 20.95
N GLU A 354 10.91 24.95 22.19
CA GLU A 354 12.06 25.79 22.56
C GLU A 354 13.34 25.04 22.16
N VAL A 355 14.06 25.55 21.15
CA VAL A 355 15.14 24.81 20.46
C VAL A 355 16.28 24.41 21.40
N SER A 356 16.55 25.24 22.41
CA SER A 356 17.58 24.99 23.42
C SER A 356 17.24 23.82 24.37
N SER A 357 15.97 23.41 24.43
CA SER A 357 15.48 22.32 25.29
C SER A 357 15.40 20.96 24.61
N ILE A 358 15.67 20.90 23.30
CA ILE A 358 15.50 19.67 22.52
C ILE A 358 16.60 18.67 22.86
N LYS A 359 16.18 17.46 23.22
CA LYS A 359 17.00 16.27 23.38
C LYS A 359 16.49 15.16 22.48
N VAL A 360 17.34 14.60 21.62
CA VAL A 360 16.98 13.52 20.70
C VAL A 360 17.69 12.24 21.13
N ILE A 361 16.92 11.17 21.33
CA ILE A 361 17.42 9.87 21.81
C ILE A 361 17.04 8.81 20.78
N LYS A 362 18.02 8.17 20.15
CA LYS A 362 17.84 7.02 19.25
C LYS A 362 17.85 5.72 20.06
N TYR A 363 17.00 4.77 19.72
CA TYR A 363 17.02 3.41 20.23
C TYR A 363 17.30 2.44 19.08
N ILE A 364 18.45 1.76 19.14
CA ILE A 364 18.89 0.85 18.07
C ILE A 364 17.97 -0.37 18.02
N GLY A 365 17.42 -0.66 16.83
CA GLY A 365 16.44 -1.73 16.65
C GLY A 365 15.20 -1.65 17.55
N GLY A 366 14.91 -0.45 18.07
CA GLY A 366 13.79 -0.22 18.98
C GLY A 366 13.98 -0.71 20.41
N ASP A 367 15.17 -1.17 20.78
CA ASP A 367 15.47 -1.59 22.14
C ASP A 367 15.71 -0.37 23.04
N VAL A 368 14.81 -0.16 24.00
CA VAL A 368 14.90 0.95 24.97
C VAL A 368 16.17 0.91 25.82
N ASN A 369 16.81 -0.24 25.93
CA ASN A 369 18.08 -0.41 26.65
C ASN A 369 19.30 -0.01 25.80
N GLN A 370 19.12 0.19 24.50
CA GLN A 370 20.16 0.64 23.56
C GLN A 370 19.93 2.09 23.15
N ALA A 371 19.73 2.94 24.16
CA ALA A 371 19.49 4.36 23.99
C ALA A 371 20.80 5.12 23.72
N ILE A 372 20.82 5.93 22.67
CA ILE A 372 21.93 6.80 22.28
C ILE A 372 21.41 8.22 22.13
N GLU A 373 21.92 9.14 22.94
CA GLU A 373 21.65 10.56 22.76
C GLU A 373 22.37 11.08 21.50
N ILE A 374 21.60 11.69 20.60
CA ILE A 374 22.11 12.25 19.35
C ILE A 374 22.50 13.70 19.60
N SER A 375 23.75 14.04 19.37
CA SER A 375 24.24 15.42 19.44
C SER A 375 23.61 16.30 18.35
N LYS A 376 23.37 17.58 18.65
CA LYS A 376 22.97 18.59 17.66
C LYS A 376 24.13 18.84 16.69
N ASN A 377 24.01 18.39 15.45
CA ASN A 377 25.08 18.42 14.45
C ASN A 377 24.49 18.28 13.04
N GLU A 378 24.94 19.12 12.10
CA GLU A 378 24.39 19.17 10.73
C GLU A 378 24.88 18.05 9.81
N THR A 379 25.88 17.28 10.23
CA THR A 379 26.48 16.19 9.43
C THR A 379 26.08 14.81 9.96
N ASN A 380 26.24 14.56 11.26
CA ASN A 380 26.02 13.27 11.93
C ASN A 380 25.23 13.45 13.23
N GLY A 381 24.14 14.21 13.17
CA GLY A 381 23.31 14.51 14.32
C GLY A 381 21.93 14.98 13.92
N TRP A 382 21.42 15.99 14.61
CA TRP A 382 20.13 16.58 14.28
C TRP A 382 20.16 18.10 14.17
N THR A 383 19.20 18.65 13.40
CA THR A 383 18.83 20.06 13.37
C THR A 383 17.32 20.23 13.56
N TYR A 384 16.89 21.41 14.03
CA TYR A 384 15.46 21.73 14.06
C TYR A 384 15.05 22.28 12.71
N ALA A 385 14.11 21.61 12.03
CA ALA A 385 13.68 21.96 10.68
C ALA A 385 12.55 23.01 10.64
N GLY A 386 11.98 23.38 11.79
CA GLY A 386 10.78 24.22 11.82
C GLY A 386 9.54 23.44 11.39
N PHE A 387 8.52 24.15 10.91
CA PHE A 387 7.33 23.55 10.31
C PHE A 387 7.64 23.13 8.87
N ILE A 388 7.47 21.85 8.55
CA ILE A 388 7.76 21.29 7.24
C ILE A 388 6.50 20.70 6.60
N ASN A 389 6.53 20.58 5.27
CA ASN A 389 5.55 19.83 4.47
C ASN A 389 6.31 18.94 3.47
N ASP A 390 6.90 17.86 3.98
CA ASP A 390 7.88 17.03 3.26
C ASP A 390 7.70 15.53 3.59
N TYR A 391 8.46 14.65 2.95
CA TYR A 391 8.46 13.21 3.19
C TYR A 391 9.34 12.84 4.39
N ALA A 392 8.76 12.12 5.36
CA ALA A 392 9.49 11.68 6.55
C ALA A 392 10.54 10.61 6.23
N ILE A 393 10.29 9.79 5.20
CA ILE A 393 11.20 8.77 4.69
C ILE A 393 11.80 9.28 3.39
N ASP A 394 13.11 9.15 3.20
CA ASP A 394 13.82 9.62 2.00
C ASP A 394 14.52 8.50 1.21
N TYR A 395 14.53 7.27 1.72
CA TYR A 395 15.13 6.10 1.07
C TYR A 395 14.38 4.82 1.47
N PRO A 396 14.24 3.79 0.59
CA PRO A 396 14.71 3.75 -0.81
C PRO A 396 13.99 4.73 -1.74
N PHE A 397 12.89 5.31 -1.27
CA PHE A 397 12.16 6.38 -1.94
C PHE A 397 11.45 7.27 -0.91
N PRO A 398 11.32 8.57 -1.19
CA PRO A 398 10.37 9.49 -0.59
C PRO A 398 9.00 8.85 -0.32
N SER A 399 8.65 8.72 0.97
CA SER A 399 7.34 8.22 1.37
C SER A 399 6.89 8.83 2.70
N THR A 400 5.59 8.71 3.00
CA THR A 400 4.99 9.24 4.23
C THR A 400 5.13 10.75 4.34
N LYS A 401 4.30 11.47 3.59
CA LYS A 401 4.25 12.95 3.65
C LYS A 401 3.71 13.42 5.00
N ILE A 402 4.40 14.38 5.62
CA ILE A 402 4.07 14.94 6.94
C ILE A 402 3.91 16.46 6.86
N SER A 403 3.04 17.01 7.71
CA SER A 403 2.86 18.46 7.87
C SER A 403 2.90 18.82 9.36
N ALA A 404 4.10 19.04 9.88
CA ALA A 404 4.35 19.23 11.31
C ALA A 404 5.62 20.03 11.57
N PHE A 405 5.81 20.48 12.81
CA PHE A 405 7.14 20.82 13.29
C PHE A 405 8.02 19.57 13.29
N ALA A 406 9.30 19.66 12.94
CA ALA A 406 10.14 18.47 12.84
C ALA A 406 11.60 18.68 13.25
N ILE A 407 12.21 17.57 13.66
CA ILE A 407 13.66 17.41 13.75
C ILE A 407 14.14 16.72 12.49
N GLU A 408 15.18 17.25 11.86
CA GLU A 408 15.88 16.58 10.75
C GLU A 408 17.07 15.78 11.28
N LEU A 409 17.16 14.53 10.85
CA LEU A 409 18.25 13.61 11.19
C LEU A 409 19.26 13.53 10.03
N HIS A 410 20.54 13.68 10.38
CA HIS A 410 21.65 13.75 9.44
C HIS A 410 22.61 12.56 9.59
N GLY A 411 23.19 12.12 8.48
CA GLY A 411 24.23 11.08 8.49
C GLY A 411 23.83 9.83 9.27
N SER A 412 24.65 9.44 10.24
CA SER A 412 24.44 8.25 11.09
C SER A 412 23.28 8.38 12.09
N ALA A 413 22.74 9.58 12.31
CA ALA A 413 21.61 9.80 13.22
C ALA A 413 20.27 9.39 12.63
N ARG A 414 20.18 9.22 11.30
CA ARG A 414 18.97 8.75 10.62
C ARG A 414 18.53 7.39 11.16
N LEU A 415 17.22 7.13 11.12
CA LEU A 415 16.67 5.86 11.59
C LEU A 415 16.57 4.89 10.42
N PHE A 416 16.96 3.64 10.66
CA PHE A 416 16.92 2.57 9.68
C PHE A 416 16.16 1.37 10.22
N GLY A 417 15.37 0.72 9.37
CA GLY A 417 14.65 -0.51 9.71
C GLY A 417 13.78 -0.37 10.95
N GLU A 418 14.19 -1.03 12.04
CA GLU A 418 13.45 -1.05 13.30
C GLU A 418 13.97 -0.02 14.33
N ASP A 419 14.91 0.86 13.94
CA ASP A 419 15.37 1.97 14.79
C ASP A 419 14.25 2.96 15.14
N THR A 420 14.34 3.58 16.31
CA THR A 420 13.30 4.49 16.81
C THR A 420 13.94 5.74 17.44
N ALA A 421 13.26 6.90 17.47
CA ALA A 421 13.75 8.13 18.16
C ALA A 421 12.76 8.85 19.12
N LYS A 422 13.11 9.01 20.40
CA LYS A 422 12.38 9.87 21.33
C LYS A 422 12.91 11.31 21.25
N VAL A 423 12.01 12.28 21.22
CA VAL A 423 12.36 13.70 21.36
C VAL A 423 11.76 14.25 22.65
N GLU A 424 12.61 14.76 23.52
CA GLU A 424 12.21 15.54 24.70
C GLU A 424 12.38 17.01 24.37
N SER A 425 11.34 17.83 24.62
CA SER A 425 11.41 19.28 24.41
C SER A 425 10.36 20.00 25.24
N LYS A 426 10.60 21.27 25.54
CA LYS A 426 9.63 22.21 26.09
C LYS A 426 8.93 22.94 24.95
N PRO A 427 7.62 23.24 25.03
CA PRO A 427 6.98 24.14 24.07
C PRO A 427 7.64 25.52 24.11
N LYS A 428 7.73 26.18 22.96
CA LYS A 428 8.26 27.55 22.85
C LYS A 428 7.48 28.50 23.76
N GLY A 429 8.19 29.28 24.57
CA GLY A 429 7.60 30.22 25.53
C GLY A 429 7.09 29.60 26.84
N ALA A 430 7.23 28.29 27.03
CA ALA A 430 6.93 27.66 28.32
C ALA A 430 7.95 28.10 29.39
N ARG A 431 7.47 28.61 30.53
CA ARG A 431 8.32 29.03 31.66
C ARG A 431 8.69 27.84 32.53
N ASP A 432 9.89 27.85 33.10
CA ASP A 432 10.30 26.85 34.07
C ASP A 432 9.52 27.02 35.38
N SER A 433 9.02 25.91 35.92
CA SER A 433 8.14 25.89 37.09
C SER A 433 8.85 26.23 38.42
N GLY A 434 9.87 27.09 38.42
CA GLY A 434 10.72 27.32 39.59
C GLY A 434 11.56 28.59 39.60
N THR A 435 11.36 29.54 38.69
CA THR A 435 11.98 30.88 38.81
C THR A 435 10.87 31.86 39.17
N PRO A 436 10.74 32.26 40.46
CA PRO A 436 9.75 33.24 40.88
C PRO A 436 9.96 34.61 40.21
#